data_AF-A0A669PT78-F1
#
_entry.id   AF-A0A669PT78-F1
#
_cell.length_a   1.000
_cell.length_b   1.000
_cell.length_c   1.000
_cell.angle_alpha   90.00
_cell.angle_beta   90.00
_cell.angle_gamma   90.00
#
_symmetry.space_group_name_H-M   'P 1'
#
loop_
_entity.id
_entity.type
_entity.pdbx_description
1 polymer ?
#
loop_
_entity_poly.entity_id
_entity_poly.type
_entity_poly.pdbx_seq_one_letter_code
_entity_poly.pdbx_strand_id
1 'polypeptide(L)'
;MRGQFLWIFLLGNGHREFLCSSATVADIVFLVDESSKIGSKNFQLIRAFLLKVVNALDIAPSNVRVGLVLYSNEPRLEFTLDTFKDKLEILNYLKNLPYRGGQPYTGLAIEFLRNKVFTQEAGSRKKQGVQQIAVVITDGQSLDDYTEPASKLRRESITVYAVGIKNITEGSKLDKIATYPPRNHVTTLKFFLQLSNIAWKIKKQLCNEIVTKTFVVPLQSQSLKKDLPCLGPSPTYSCPFGEVCDRKLLLLLLEQISNLPHAQVNVILLRNLQVNSNNVRFGVVQYASESKTEIIIGQHNQMMRLTEAIENIDQIGGGTRTGNALSSMKTLFKMAYRDNVPQILIVITDGKSEDGVNQTARDLRQQGINIYAIGIKDAVQQELEEIAGTKNKMFFVNDFDSLKHIKREIVSEIREEFQLDRYSTIADVRRAIQEIQQIKLGTLTGKALTFAASYFDPPRGGRPELKQYLIVITDGEAQDSVKNPARAIRDKGITIYAINLLQANNSQLVEITGTQDKVFFESEMNFLEKQILFEICNLQKCK
;
A
#
# COMPACT_ATOMS: atom_id res chain seq x y z
N MET A 1 -37.62 -2.63 -14.90
CA MET A 1 -36.56 -2.37 -13.90
C MET A 1 -36.08 -0.94 -14.08
N ARG A 2 -36.29 -0.02 -13.14
CA ARG A 2 -35.85 1.38 -13.26
C ARG A 2 -35.26 1.86 -11.93
N GLY A 3 -34.05 1.42 -11.64
CA GLY A 3 -33.21 1.92 -10.55
C GLY A 3 -31.75 1.83 -11.00
N GLN A 4 -30.92 2.78 -10.56
CA GLN A 4 -29.51 2.87 -10.94
C GLN A 4 -28.61 2.60 -9.74
N PHE A 5 -27.61 1.73 -9.92
CA PHE A 5 -26.75 1.22 -8.85
C PHE A 5 -25.29 1.58 -9.10
N LEU A 6 -24.67 2.26 -8.14
CA LEU A 6 -23.22 2.35 -8.06
C LEU A 6 -22.73 1.49 -6.90
N TRP A 7 -21.81 0.58 -7.22
CA TRP A 7 -21.14 -0.26 -6.23
C TRP A 7 -19.79 0.36 -5.90
N ILE A 8 -19.58 0.80 -4.65
CA ILE A 8 -18.24 1.12 -4.17
C ILE A 8 -17.76 -0.07 -3.35
N PHE A 9 -16.81 -0.82 -3.91
CA PHE A 9 -16.07 -1.82 -3.16
C PHE A 9 -14.98 -1.11 -2.32
N LEU A 10 -15.27 -0.81 -1.06
CA LEU A 10 -14.24 -0.44 -0.08
C LEU A 10 -13.83 -1.69 0.68
N LEU A 11 -13.27 -2.63 -0.06
CA LEU A 11 -12.63 -3.78 0.56
C LEU A 11 -11.31 -3.30 1.19
N GLY A 12 -11.37 -2.80 2.41
CA GLY A 12 -10.27 -3.10 3.31
C GLY A 12 -10.25 -4.61 3.57
N ASN A 13 -9.25 -5.04 4.32
CA ASN A 13 -8.98 -6.44 4.61
C ASN A 13 -10.15 -7.18 5.34
N GLY A 14 -11.24 -7.55 4.67
CA GLY A 14 -12.39 -8.26 5.23
C GLY A 14 -12.65 -9.59 4.54
N HIS A 15 -12.97 -10.62 5.31
CA HIS A 15 -12.94 -12.01 4.90
C HIS A 15 -13.84 -12.34 3.71
N ARG A 16 -13.27 -12.90 2.63
CA ARG A 16 -13.75 -14.25 2.27
C ARG A 16 -13.20 -15.18 3.33
N GLU A 17 -13.96 -16.21 3.66
CA GLU A 17 -13.47 -17.43 4.27
C GLU A 17 -12.48 -18.13 3.31
N PHE A 18 -11.41 -17.44 2.92
CA PHE A 18 -10.17 -18.11 2.60
C PHE A 18 -9.66 -18.62 3.93
N LEU A 19 -10.14 -19.81 4.29
CA LEU A 19 -9.24 -20.82 4.80
C LEU A 19 -7.85 -20.56 4.16
N CYS A 20 -6.80 -20.56 4.97
CA CYS A 20 -5.43 -20.58 4.47
C CYS A 20 -5.18 -22.00 3.85
N SER A 21 -6.12 -22.48 3.00
CA SER A 21 -6.25 -23.81 2.40
C SER A 21 -6.15 -23.78 0.87
N SER A 22 -5.67 -22.68 0.29
CA SER A 22 -5.02 -22.73 -1.02
C SER A 22 -3.55 -22.36 -0.83
N ALA A 23 -2.71 -23.39 -0.70
CA ALA A 23 -1.25 -23.38 -0.85
C ALA A 23 -0.56 -22.03 -0.62
N THR A 24 -0.34 -21.66 0.65
CA THR A 24 0.53 -20.54 1.01
C THR A 24 1.97 -21.02 1.10
N VAL A 25 2.76 -20.76 0.06
CA VAL A 25 4.20 -21.11 0.02
C VAL A 25 5.02 -19.92 0.51
N ALA A 26 5.64 -20.04 1.68
CA ALA A 26 6.47 -18.98 2.26
C ALA A 26 7.52 -19.52 3.24
N ASP A 27 8.59 -18.75 3.41
CA ASP A 27 9.60 -18.98 4.44
C ASP A 27 9.48 -17.88 5.48
N ILE A 28 9.15 -18.23 6.72
CA ILE A 28 8.88 -17.29 7.80
C ILE A 28 9.91 -17.48 8.91
N VAL A 29 10.63 -16.44 9.28
CA VAL A 29 11.57 -16.47 10.40
C VAL A 29 11.08 -15.54 11.50
N PHE A 30 10.92 -16.08 12.71
CA PHE A 30 10.67 -15.28 13.90
C PHE A 30 12.02 -14.88 14.51
N LEU A 31 12.24 -13.56 14.65
CA LEU A 31 13.35 -13.01 15.40
C LEU A 31 12.81 -12.45 16.71
N VAL A 32 13.21 -13.04 17.83
CA VAL A 32 12.57 -12.80 19.12
C VAL A 32 13.60 -12.30 20.13
N ASP A 33 13.33 -11.12 20.66
CA ASP A 33 14.08 -10.53 21.75
C ASP A 33 13.85 -11.36 23.03
N GLU A 34 14.95 -11.85 23.62
CA GLU A 34 14.97 -12.54 24.91
C GLU A 34 15.79 -11.77 25.95
N SER A 35 15.96 -10.46 25.77
CA SER A 35 16.73 -9.61 26.67
C SER A 35 16.15 -9.54 28.08
N SER A 36 17.00 -9.17 29.03
CA SER A 36 16.64 -9.00 30.45
C SER A 36 15.56 -7.95 30.67
N LYS A 37 15.38 -7.00 29.73
CA LYS A 37 14.34 -5.97 29.79
C LYS A 37 12.93 -6.55 29.59
N ILE A 38 12.81 -7.63 28.82
CA ILE A 38 11.56 -8.37 28.64
C ILE A 38 11.23 -9.12 29.93
N GLY A 39 12.20 -9.90 30.46
CA GLY A 39 12.00 -10.68 31.68
C GLY A 39 11.26 -11.99 31.45
N SER A 40 11.52 -12.98 32.30
CA SER A 40 11.03 -14.36 32.14
C SER A 40 9.49 -14.47 32.08
N LYS A 41 8.76 -13.69 32.87
CA LYS A 41 7.28 -13.69 32.88
C LYS A 41 6.69 -13.21 31.56
N ASN A 42 7.24 -12.15 30.98
CA ASN A 42 6.77 -11.64 29.69
C ASN A 42 7.21 -12.55 28.53
N PHE A 43 8.39 -13.17 28.64
CA PHE A 43 8.83 -14.15 27.66
C PHE A 43 7.88 -15.36 27.56
N GLN A 44 7.27 -15.79 28.67
CA GLN A 44 6.21 -16.82 28.62
C GLN A 44 5.01 -16.40 27.75
N LEU A 45 4.66 -15.11 27.73
CA LEU A 45 3.61 -14.57 26.87
C LEU A 45 4.02 -14.56 25.40
N ILE A 46 5.28 -14.24 25.09
CA ILE A 46 5.83 -14.37 23.74
C ILE A 46 5.80 -15.83 23.28
N ARG A 47 6.21 -16.76 24.14
CA ARG A 47 6.16 -18.20 23.85
C ARG A 47 4.74 -18.68 23.53
N ALA A 48 3.76 -18.26 24.33
CA ALA A 48 2.35 -18.56 24.08
C ALA A 48 1.84 -17.93 22.76
N PHE A 49 2.32 -16.74 22.42
CA PHE A 49 2.03 -16.08 21.14
C PHE A 49 2.60 -16.85 19.95
N LEU A 50 3.88 -17.25 19.99
CA LEU A 50 4.51 -18.05 18.93
C LEU A 50 3.75 -19.36 18.72
N LEU A 51 3.39 -20.07 19.79
CA LEU A 51 2.57 -21.28 19.72
C LEU A 51 1.24 -21.04 18.98
N LYS A 52 0.53 -19.96 19.30
CA LYS A 52 -0.75 -19.63 18.65
C LYS A 52 -0.58 -19.33 17.16
N VAL A 53 0.44 -18.53 16.80
CA VAL A 53 0.68 -18.15 15.39
C VAL A 53 1.13 -19.36 14.58
N VAL A 54 2.13 -20.10 15.06
CA VAL A 54 2.70 -21.28 14.38
C VAL A 54 1.66 -22.38 14.19
N ASN A 55 0.82 -22.63 15.20
CA ASN A 55 -0.25 -23.62 15.09
C ASN A 55 -1.23 -23.31 13.94
N ALA A 56 -1.45 -22.03 13.67
CA ALA A 56 -2.38 -21.54 12.65
C ALA A 56 -1.79 -21.50 11.22
N LEU A 57 -0.48 -21.75 11.04
CA LEU A 57 0.18 -21.80 9.73
C LEU A 57 0.11 -23.20 9.11
N ASP A 58 0.10 -23.31 7.78
CA ASP A 58 0.14 -24.60 7.08
C ASP A 58 1.59 -25.05 6.84
N ILE A 59 2.21 -25.60 7.88
CA ILE A 59 3.62 -25.97 7.89
C ILE A 59 3.83 -27.32 7.21
N ALA A 60 4.57 -27.29 6.11
CA ALA A 60 5.05 -28.47 5.40
C ALA A 60 6.27 -28.09 4.55
N PRO A 61 7.15 -29.05 4.17
CA PRO A 61 8.33 -28.75 3.35
C PRO A 61 8.04 -28.07 2.02
N SER A 62 6.85 -28.32 1.44
CA SER A 62 6.35 -27.70 0.20
C SER A 62 5.55 -26.41 0.43
N ASN A 63 5.06 -26.15 1.64
CA ASN A 63 4.14 -25.06 1.96
C ASN A 63 4.87 -23.99 2.80
N VAL A 64 4.48 -23.78 4.05
CA VAL A 64 5.17 -22.84 4.95
C VAL A 64 6.34 -23.52 5.66
N ARG A 65 7.51 -22.88 5.63
CA ARG A 65 8.66 -23.22 6.46
C ARG A 65 8.86 -22.17 7.55
N VAL A 66 9.24 -22.60 8.75
CA VAL A 66 9.43 -21.69 9.89
C VAL A 66 10.82 -21.85 10.47
N GLY A 67 11.51 -20.73 10.69
CA GLY A 67 12.75 -20.64 11.45
C GLY A 67 12.56 -19.78 12.71
N LEU A 68 13.41 -19.99 13.72
CA LEU A 68 13.39 -19.22 14.96
C LEU A 68 14.80 -18.81 15.35
N VAL A 69 14.96 -17.51 15.62
CA VAL A 69 16.15 -16.92 16.20
C VAL A 69 15.76 -16.20 17.48
N LEU A 70 16.44 -16.52 18.58
CA LEU A 70 16.38 -15.72 19.80
C LEU A 70 17.57 -14.79 19.83
N TYR A 71 17.41 -13.57 20.34
CA TYR A 71 18.56 -12.68 20.51
C TYR A 71 18.53 -11.96 21.85
N SER A 72 19.73 -11.80 22.38
CA SER A 72 20.04 -10.83 23.42
C SER A 72 21.42 -10.27 23.12
N ASN A 73 22.45 -10.62 23.89
CA ASN A 73 23.83 -10.20 23.66
C ASN A 73 24.30 -10.61 22.27
N GLU A 74 23.91 -11.82 21.86
CA GLU A 74 24.20 -12.40 20.55
C GLU A 74 22.94 -13.10 20.02
N PRO A 75 22.75 -13.14 18.69
CA PRO A 75 21.69 -13.92 18.07
C PRO A 75 22.02 -15.43 18.13
N ARG A 76 21.04 -16.23 18.51
CA ARG A 76 21.08 -17.68 18.57
C ARG A 76 20.02 -18.27 17.65
N LEU A 77 20.47 -19.06 16.70
CA LEU A 77 19.60 -19.86 15.84
C LEU A 77 19.09 -21.07 16.63
N GLU A 78 17.80 -21.10 16.91
CA GLU A 78 17.17 -22.24 17.61
C GLU A 78 16.84 -23.35 16.60
N PHE A 79 16.35 -23.00 15.41
CA PHE A 79 16.19 -23.92 14.28
C PHE A 79 16.07 -23.18 12.93
N THR A 80 16.58 -23.82 11.87
CA THR A 80 16.51 -23.35 10.47
C THR A 80 15.14 -23.60 9.84
N LEU A 81 14.93 -23.05 8.64
CA LEU A 81 13.68 -23.22 7.86
C LEU A 81 13.42 -24.68 7.46
N ASP A 82 14.45 -25.52 7.41
CA ASP A 82 14.39 -26.92 6.99
C ASP A 82 14.69 -27.93 8.13
N THR A 83 14.84 -27.45 9.38
CA THR A 83 15.08 -28.33 10.53
C THR A 83 13.91 -29.26 10.79
N PHE A 84 12.69 -28.71 10.87
CA PHE A 84 11.48 -29.47 11.19
C PHE A 84 10.60 -29.63 9.96
N LYS A 85 10.11 -30.85 9.73
CA LYS A 85 9.18 -31.14 8.64
C LYS A 85 7.72 -31.08 9.10
N ASP A 86 7.49 -31.38 10.37
CA ASP A 86 6.17 -31.49 10.96
C ASP A 86 5.89 -30.37 11.96
N LYS A 87 4.70 -29.77 11.84
CA LYS A 87 4.22 -28.71 12.74
C LYS A 87 4.33 -29.10 14.22
N LEU A 88 4.02 -30.36 14.55
CA LEU A 88 3.99 -30.85 15.92
C LEU A 88 5.38 -30.79 16.59
N GLU A 89 6.46 -31.00 15.85
CA GLU A 89 7.83 -30.92 16.36
C GLU A 89 8.18 -29.48 16.76
N ILE A 90 7.81 -28.52 15.91
CA ILE A 90 7.98 -27.09 16.18
C ILE A 90 7.18 -26.69 17.43
N LEU A 91 5.90 -27.11 17.52
CA LEU A 91 5.06 -26.81 18.68
C LEU A 91 5.62 -27.43 19.97
N ASN A 92 6.22 -28.62 19.90
CA ASN A 92 6.84 -29.24 21.05
C ASN A 92 8.11 -28.50 21.49
N TYR A 93 8.95 -28.07 20.54
CA TYR A 93 10.13 -27.25 20.83
C TYR A 93 9.73 -25.93 21.50
N LEU A 94 8.73 -25.24 20.94
CA LEU A 94 8.24 -23.95 21.46
C LEU A 94 7.67 -24.06 22.88
N LYS A 95 7.09 -25.18 23.30
CA LYS A 95 6.61 -25.36 24.68
C LYS A 95 7.74 -25.26 25.71
N ASN A 96 8.94 -25.71 25.34
CA ASN A 96 10.11 -25.80 26.21
C ASN A 96 11.17 -24.74 25.88
N LEU A 97 10.81 -23.73 25.08
CA LEU A 97 11.74 -22.68 24.65
C LEU A 97 12.39 -21.99 25.88
N PRO A 98 13.73 -21.98 25.97
CA PRO A 98 14.44 -21.40 27.11
C PRO A 98 14.44 -19.87 27.07
N TYR A 99 14.59 -19.25 28.23
CA TYR A 99 14.81 -17.81 28.39
C TYR A 99 16.16 -17.59 29.05
N ARG A 100 17.05 -16.84 28.38
CA ARG A 100 18.44 -16.67 28.85
C ARG A 100 18.76 -15.24 29.32
N GLY A 101 17.97 -14.23 28.93
CA GLY A 101 18.25 -12.85 29.27
C GLY A 101 19.46 -12.28 28.51
N GLY A 102 19.80 -11.02 28.79
CA GLY A 102 20.92 -10.30 28.19
C GLY A 102 20.57 -8.86 27.78
N GLN A 103 21.44 -8.24 26.98
CA GLN A 103 21.27 -6.90 26.42
C GLN A 103 20.68 -6.96 25.01
N PRO A 104 19.80 -6.04 24.57
CA PRO A 104 19.16 -6.16 23.26
C PRO A 104 20.01 -5.54 22.13
N TYR A 105 20.66 -6.39 21.31
CA TYR A 105 21.36 -5.97 20.08
C TYR A 105 20.57 -6.35 18.83
N THR A 106 19.57 -5.53 18.50
CA THR A 106 18.62 -5.78 17.40
C THR A 106 19.27 -5.64 16.03
N GLY A 107 20.21 -4.71 15.85
CA GLY A 107 20.91 -4.52 14.57
C GLY A 107 21.73 -5.75 14.19
N LEU A 108 22.55 -6.24 15.12
CA LEU A 108 23.32 -7.48 15.01
C LEU A 108 22.41 -8.67 14.70
N ALA A 109 21.26 -8.76 15.37
CA ALA A 109 20.32 -9.86 15.19
C ALA A 109 19.64 -9.83 13.80
N ILE A 110 19.31 -8.66 13.27
CA ILE A 110 18.79 -8.48 11.91
C ILE A 110 19.85 -8.84 10.86
N GLU A 111 21.11 -8.45 11.08
CA GLU A 111 22.21 -8.82 10.20
C GLU A 111 22.46 -10.34 10.19
N PHE A 112 22.29 -11.00 11.34
CA PHE A 112 22.36 -12.46 11.44
C PHE A 112 21.28 -13.15 10.59
N LEU A 113 20.04 -12.63 10.58
CA LEU A 113 18.99 -13.18 9.71
C LEU A 113 19.43 -13.19 8.25
N ARG A 114 19.98 -12.07 7.77
CA ARG A 114 20.44 -11.90 6.39
C ARG A 114 21.57 -12.88 6.07
N ASN A 115 22.58 -12.95 6.92
CA ASN A 115 23.84 -13.64 6.62
C ASN A 115 23.78 -15.15 6.91
N LYS A 116 22.87 -15.62 7.77
CA LYS A 116 22.88 -17.01 8.27
C LYS A 116 21.54 -17.74 8.16
N VAL A 117 20.40 -17.04 8.04
CA VAL A 117 19.08 -17.69 8.10
C VAL A 117 18.34 -17.63 6.77
N PHE A 118 18.34 -16.48 6.09
CA PHE A 118 17.77 -16.33 4.75
C PHE A 118 18.75 -16.74 3.64
N THR A 119 19.47 -17.84 3.88
CA THR A 119 20.44 -18.43 2.96
C THR A 119 19.98 -19.83 2.52
N GLN A 120 20.51 -20.30 1.40
CA GLN A 120 20.13 -21.60 0.84
C GLN A 120 20.51 -22.75 1.78
N GLU A 121 21.62 -22.60 2.50
CA GLU A 121 22.16 -23.57 3.45
C GLU A 121 21.28 -23.72 4.70
N ALA A 122 20.52 -22.67 5.05
CA ALA A 122 19.56 -22.66 6.15
C ALA A 122 18.12 -22.96 5.69
N GLY A 123 17.96 -23.52 4.49
CA GLY A 123 16.66 -23.98 3.97
C GLY A 123 15.81 -22.92 3.27
N SER A 124 16.33 -21.72 3.04
CA SER A 124 15.61 -20.65 2.34
C SER A 124 15.39 -20.98 0.86
N ARG A 125 14.14 -20.83 0.41
CA ARG A 125 13.68 -20.98 -0.97
C ARG A 125 13.65 -19.66 -1.73
N LYS A 126 14.40 -18.64 -1.27
CA LYS A 126 14.51 -17.32 -1.92
C LYS A 126 14.84 -17.42 -3.42
N LYS A 127 15.79 -18.31 -3.80
CA LYS A 127 16.18 -18.55 -5.20
C LYS A 127 15.09 -19.21 -6.05
N GLN A 128 14.09 -19.84 -5.42
CA GLN A 128 12.94 -20.45 -6.08
C GLN A 128 11.77 -19.46 -6.21
N GLY A 129 11.97 -18.19 -5.85
CA GLY A 129 10.93 -17.16 -5.89
C GLY A 129 9.94 -17.22 -4.72
N VAL A 130 10.17 -18.08 -3.72
CA VAL A 130 9.30 -18.18 -2.54
C VAL A 130 9.45 -16.93 -1.67
N GLN A 131 8.32 -16.39 -1.21
CA GLN A 131 8.29 -15.20 -0.34
C GLN A 131 9.03 -15.46 0.97
N GLN A 132 9.96 -14.57 1.31
CA GLN A 132 10.72 -14.58 2.55
C GLN A 132 10.13 -13.54 3.51
N ILE A 133 9.82 -13.94 4.75
CA ILE A 133 9.19 -13.06 5.74
C ILE A 133 9.96 -13.13 7.06
N ALA A 134 10.33 -11.98 7.61
CA ALA A 134 10.87 -11.86 8.95
C ALA A 134 9.81 -11.24 9.89
N VAL A 135 9.59 -11.83 11.05
CA VAL A 135 8.73 -11.27 12.11
C VAL A 135 9.61 -10.95 13.32
N VAL A 136 9.91 -9.67 13.52
CA VAL A 136 10.74 -9.15 14.61
C VAL A 136 9.85 -8.82 15.80
N ILE A 137 10.09 -9.45 16.96
CA ILE A 137 9.36 -9.22 18.21
C ILE A 137 10.35 -8.62 19.21
N THR A 138 10.10 -7.39 19.64
CA THR A 138 11.01 -6.64 20.53
C THR A 138 10.24 -5.69 21.44
N ASP A 139 10.86 -5.26 22.55
CA ASP A 139 10.35 -4.15 23.35
C ASP A 139 10.72 -2.76 22.78
N GLY A 140 11.44 -2.74 21.66
CA GLY A 140 11.82 -1.54 20.91
C GLY A 140 13.17 -0.95 21.31
N GLN A 141 13.76 -1.37 22.44
CA GLN A 141 15.04 -0.83 22.88
C GLN A 141 16.20 -1.63 22.29
N SER A 142 17.15 -0.96 21.65
CA SER A 142 18.38 -1.57 21.14
C SER A 142 19.61 -0.80 21.61
N LEU A 143 20.73 -1.48 21.79
CA LEU A 143 22.03 -0.87 22.11
C LEU A 143 22.91 -0.56 20.87
N ASP A 144 22.46 -1.00 19.70
CA ASP A 144 23.11 -0.81 18.40
C ASP A 144 22.14 -0.18 17.38
N ASP A 145 22.70 0.35 16.28
CA ASP A 145 21.87 0.80 15.15
C ASP A 145 21.31 -0.41 14.40
N TYR A 146 20.00 -0.41 14.24
CA TYR A 146 19.26 -1.40 13.45
C TYR A 146 18.80 -0.85 12.09
N THR A 147 19.01 0.44 11.82
CA THR A 147 18.52 1.10 10.60
C THR A 147 19.19 0.52 9.35
N GLU A 148 20.53 0.49 9.33
CA GLU A 148 21.27 -0.03 8.17
C GLU A 148 21.09 -1.55 7.98
N PRO A 149 21.21 -2.41 9.03
CA PRO A 149 20.94 -3.85 8.91
C PRO A 149 19.53 -4.14 8.36
N ALA A 150 18.51 -3.40 8.82
CA ALA A 150 17.15 -3.61 8.36
C ALA A 150 16.94 -3.20 6.90
N SER A 151 17.57 -2.09 6.45
CA SER A 151 17.57 -1.71 5.04
C SER A 151 18.25 -2.78 4.16
N LYS A 152 19.41 -3.31 4.58
CA LYS A 152 20.08 -4.42 3.87
C LYS A 152 19.18 -5.66 3.78
N LEU A 153 18.48 -6.02 4.85
CA LEU A 153 17.54 -7.15 4.86
C LEU A 153 16.38 -6.94 3.87
N ARG A 154 15.76 -5.75 3.88
CA ARG A 154 14.65 -5.40 2.95
C ARG A 154 15.08 -5.35 1.48
N ARG A 155 16.34 -4.99 1.19
CA ARG A 155 16.89 -5.02 -0.18
C ARG A 155 16.98 -6.43 -0.76
N GLU A 156 17.10 -7.46 0.07
CA GLU A 156 17.04 -8.86 -0.37
C GLU A 156 15.62 -9.37 -0.61
N SER A 157 14.64 -8.46 -0.75
CA SER A 157 13.22 -8.76 -0.98
C SER A 157 12.57 -9.57 0.14
N ILE A 158 13.10 -9.45 1.36
CA ILE A 158 12.54 -10.02 2.58
C ILE A 158 11.53 -9.02 3.15
N THR A 159 10.29 -9.46 3.34
CA THR A 159 9.24 -8.66 3.96
C THR A 159 9.41 -8.72 5.48
N VAL A 160 9.52 -7.57 6.14
CA VAL A 160 9.78 -7.47 7.58
C VAL A 160 8.56 -6.93 8.31
N TYR A 161 8.03 -7.69 9.26
CA TYR A 161 7.04 -7.27 10.23
C TYR A 161 7.71 -6.97 11.56
N ALA A 162 7.37 -5.85 12.20
CA ALA A 162 7.85 -5.48 13.52
C ALA A 162 6.69 -5.47 14.53
N VAL A 163 6.83 -6.23 15.61
CA VAL A 163 5.92 -6.28 16.75
C VAL A 163 6.63 -5.68 17.96
N GLY A 164 6.24 -4.46 18.30
CA GLY A 164 6.76 -3.69 19.42
C GLY A 164 5.90 -3.81 20.67
N ILE A 165 6.50 -3.96 21.84
CA ILE A 165 5.76 -4.11 23.10
C ILE A 165 6.33 -3.16 24.15
N LYS A 166 5.45 -2.48 24.92
CA LYS A 166 5.75 -1.46 25.93
C LYS A 166 5.81 -0.04 25.34
N ASN A 167 5.70 0.97 26.20
CA ASN A 167 5.66 2.39 25.81
C ASN A 167 6.98 2.77 25.14
N ILE A 168 7.04 2.50 23.84
CA ILE A 168 8.06 2.91 22.89
C ILE A 168 8.19 4.42 23.04
N THR A 169 9.22 4.85 23.76
CA THR A 169 9.65 6.25 23.76
C THR A 169 10.06 6.62 22.34
N GLU A 170 10.03 7.91 22.03
CA GLU A 170 10.27 8.47 20.69
C GLU A 170 11.58 8.01 19.98
N GLY A 171 12.47 7.30 20.68
CA GLY A 171 13.70 6.69 20.15
C GLY A 171 13.55 5.31 19.48
N SER A 172 12.46 4.55 19.70
CA SER A 172 12.29 3.23 19.07
C SER A 172 11.35 3.29 17.86
N LYS A 173 11.88 3.80 16.74
CA LYS A 173 11.18 3.90 15.45
C LYS A 173 11.14 2.53 14.75
N LEU A 174 10.24 1.64 15.18
CA LEU A 174 10.07 0.28 14.61
C LEU A 174 9.72 0.28 13.11
N ASP A 175 9.19 1.39 12.61
CA ASP A 175 9.01 1.66 11.19
C ASP A 175 10.34 1.66 10.40
N LYS A 176 11.49 1.86 11.06
CA LYS A 176 12.83 1.68 10.44
C LYS A 176 13.21 0.21 10.27
N ILE A 177 12.60 -0.70 11.04
CA ILE A 177 12.81 -2.15 10.93
C ILE A 177 11.83 -2.76 9.92
N ALA A 178 10.56 -2.38 10.02
CA ALA A 178 9.51 -2.95 9.21
C ALA A 178 9.58 -2.54 7.73
N THR A 179 8.92 -3.33 6.87
CA THR A 179 8.72 -2.97 5.46
C THR A 179 7.68 -1.88 5.32
N TYR A 180 7.87 -0.97 4.37
CA TYR A 180 6.88 0.06 4.06
C TYR A 180 5.62 -0.56 3.41
N PRO A 181 4.39 -0.08 3.73
CA PRO A 181 4.09 0.99 4.68
C PRO A 181 4.03 0.48 6.13
N PRO A 182 4.50 1.28 7.12
CA PRO A 182 4.49 0.90 8.53
C PRO A 182 3.12 0.47 9.05
N ARG A 183 2.03 1.10 8.57
CA ARG A 183 0.65 0.74 8.96
C ARG A 183 0.29 -0.73 8.72
N ASN A 184 0.94 -1.37 7.75
CA ASN A 184 0.71 -2.77 7.40
C ASN A 184 1.69 -3.73 8.08
N HIS A 185 2.86 -3.25 8.51
CA HIS A 185 3.96 -4.11 8.94
C HIS A 185 4.44 -3.83 10.38
N VAL A 186 3.98 -2.75 11.01
CA VAL A 186 4.28 -2.42 12.41
C VAL A 186 3.04 -2.68 13.25
N THR A 187 3.20 -3.39 14.36
CA THR A 187 2.18 -3.52 15.40
C THR A 187 2.79 -3.15 16.74
N THR A 188 2.31 -2.05 17.31
CA THR A 188 2.75 -1.56 18.62
C THR A 188 1.73 -1.94 19.69
N LEU A 189 2.20 -2.54 20.78
CA LEU A 189 1.41 -2.97 21.93
C LEU A 189 1.86 -2.22 23.18
N LYS A 190 0.91 -1.84 24.04
CA LYS A 190 1.24 -1.23 25.33
C LYS A 190 1.73 -2.27 26.34
N PHE A 191 1.18 -3.48 26.28
CA PHE A 191 1.46 -4.55 27.24
C PHE A 191 1.57 -5.92 26.55
N PHE A 192 2.43 -6.81 27.09
CA PHE A 192 2.64 -8.18 26.56
C PHE A 192 1.35 -9.03 26.54
N LEU A 193 0.41 -8.78 27.44
CA LEU A 193 -0.89 -9.49 27.48
C LEU A 193 -1.68 -9.32 26.16
N GLN A 194 -1.46 -8.20 25.44
CA GLN A 194 -2.15 -7.92 24.19
C GLN A 194 -1.63 -8.75 23.01
N LEU A 195 -0.49 -9.46 23.15
CA LEU A 195 -0.01 -10.40 22.14
C LEU A 195 -1.07 -11.45 21.79
N SER A 196 -1.85 -11.87 22.79
CA SER A 196 -2.92 -12.84 22.62
C SER A 196 -4.01 -12.38 21.62
N ASN A 197 -4.22 -11.06 21.50
CA ASN A 197 -5.27 -10.46 20.68
C ASN A 197 -4.80 -10.18 19.24
N ILE A 198 -3.49 -10.07 19.01
CA ILE A 198 -2.93 -9.76 17.68
C ILE A 198 -2.47 -10.99 16.90
N ALA A 199 -2.49 -12.18 17.50
CA ALA A 199 -2.14 -13.42 16.81
C ALA A 199 -2.96 -13.61 15.51
N TRP A 200 -4.26 -13.30 15.55
CA TRP A 200 -5.11 -13.32 14.35
C TRP A 200 -4.73 -12.23 13.33
N LYS A 201 -4.39 -11.02 13.80
CA LYS A 201 -3.96 -9.92 12.92
C LYS A 201 -2.68 -10.30 12.16
N ILE A 202 -1.68 -10.82 12.87
CA ILE A 202 -0.40 -11.26 12.28
C ILE A 202 -0.65 -12.44 11.34
N LYS A 203 -1.44 -13.44 11.73
CA LYS A 203 -1.86 -14.53 10.82
C LYS A 203 -2.43 -13.99 9.52
N LYS A 204 -3.37 -13.04 9.60
CA LYS A 204 -4.03 -12.45 8.45
C LYS A 204 -3.05 -11.68 7.56
N GLN A 205 -2.17 -10.89 8.16
CA GLN A 205 -1.12 -10.18 7.44
C GLN A 205 -0.20 -11.16 6.70
N LEU A 206 0.24 -12.23 7.36
CA LEU A 206 1.05 -13.29 6.78
C LEU A 206 0.30 -14.02 5.64
N CYS A 207 -0.93 -14.50 5.85
CA CYS A 207 -1.70 -15.16 4.79
C CYS A 207 -1.95 -14.21 3.58
N ASN A 208 -2.26 -12.93 3.81
CA ASN A 208 -2.50 -11.97 2.72
C ASN A 208 -1.25 -11.68 1.88
N GLU A 209 -0.07 -11.59 2.49
CA GLU A 209 1.17 -11.40 1.71
C GLU A 209 1.45 -12.61 0.81
N ILE A 210 1.25 -13.82 1.32
CA ILE A 210 1.56 -15.05 0.59
C ILE A 210 0.61 -15.25 -0.58
N VAL A 211 -0.69 -14.97 -0.41
CA VAL A 211 -1.71 -15.09 -1.47
C VAL A 211 -1.49 -14.07 -2.59
N THR A 212 -1.02 -12.85 -2.30
CA THR A 212 -0.91 -11.82 -3.35
C THR A 212 0.28 -11.96 -4.31
N LYS A 213 1.24 -12.85 -4.05
CA LYS A 213 2.33 -13.15 -4.99
C LYS A 213 2.09 -14.41 -5.84
N THR A 214 1.29 -15.35 -5.38
CA THR A 214 0.94 -16.56 -6.15
C THR A 214 -0.02 -16.28 -7.32
N PHE A 215 -0.70 -15.13 -7.34
CA PHE A 215 -1.53 -14.68 -8.48
C PHE A 215 -0.77 -13.89 -9.57
N VAL A 216 0.57 -13.86 -9.53
CA VAL A 216 1.41 -13.40 -10.65
C VAL A 216 2.29 -14.56 -11.12
N VAL A 217 1.66 -15.61 -11.61
CA VAL A 217 2.33 -16.61 -12.46
C VAL A 217 1.76 -16.42 -13.87
N PRO A 218 2.60 -16.20 -14.91
CA PRO A 218 2.11 -16.15 -16.28
C PRO A 218 1.46 -17.49 -16.62
N LEU A 219 0.28 -17.45 -17.23
CA LEU A 219 -0.24 -18.57 -18.01
C LEU A 219 0.83 -18.92 -19.06
N GLN A 220 1.69 -19.89 -18.76
CA GLN A 220 2.56 -20.49 -19.77
C GLN A 220 1.91 -21.76 -20.32
N SER A 221 1.83 -21.74 -21.66
CA SER A 221 1.69 -22.84 -22.59
C SER A 221 0.40 -23.67 -22.51
N GLN A 222 -0.61 -23.22 -23.27
CA GLN A 222 -1.18 -24.15 -24.25
C GLN A 222 -0.94 -23.61 -25.65
N SER A 223 -0.30 -24.47 -26.44
CA SER A 223 0.11 -24.29 -27.82
C SER A 223 -1.08 -24.11 -28.74
N LEU A 224 -1.04 -23.06 -29.56
CA LEU A 224 -1.59 -23.08 -30.90
C LEU A 224 -0.61 -22.36 -31.84
N LYS A 225 0.26 -23.15 -32.47
CA LYS A 225 0.95 -22.77 -33.70
C LYS A 225 -0.06 -22.74 -34.83
N LYS A 226 -0.16 -21.61 -35.55
CA LYS A 226 0.06 -21.55 -37.01
C LYS A 226 -0.08 -20.11 -37.53
N ASP A 227 1.05 -19.62 -38.04
CA ASP A 227 1.22 -18.81 -39.24
C ASP A 227 0.21 -17.69 -39.54
N LEU A 228 0.61 -16.44 -39.27
CA LEU A 228 0.27 -15.31 -40.15
C LEU A 228 1.39 -14.26 -40.10
N PRO A 229 1.85 -13.71 -41.26
CA PRO A 229 3.10 -12.98 -41.33
C PRO A 229 2.98 -11.55 -40.79
N CYS A 230 4.09 -11.07 -40.24
CA CYS A 230 4.31 -9.68 -39.87
C CYS A 230 4.04 -8.75 -41.08
N LEU A 231 2.97 -7.96 -40.99
CA LEU A 231 2.82 -6.72 -41.77
C LEU A 231 3.31 -5.56 -40.91
N GLY A 232 4.14 -4.71 -41.52
CA GLY A 232 4.77 -3.53 -40.92
C GLY A 232 3.78 -2.42 -40.50
N PRO A 233 4.29 -1.24 -40.13
CA PRO A 233 3.63 -0.31 -39.23
C PRO A 233 2.47 0.42 -39.92
N SER A 234 1.27 0.37 -39.33
CA SER A 234 0.22 1.34 -39.64
C SER A 234 0.13 2.39 -38.52
N PRO A 235 0.25 3.69 -38.86
CA PRO A 235 -0.01 4.79 -37.96
C PRO A 235 -1.51 5.08 -37.97
N THR A 236 -2.17 5.07 -36.81
CA THR A 236 -3.36 5.86 -36.43
C THR A 236 -4.08 5.17 -35.26
N TYR A 237 -3.67 5.50 -34.04
CA TYR A 237 -4.60 5.48 -32.91
C TYR A 237 -4.98 6.93 -32.62
N SER A 238 -5.86 7.48 -33.47
CA SER A 238 -6.76 8.54 -33.04
C SER A 238 -7.78 7.92 -32.08
N CYS A 239 -7.85 8.38 -30.83
CA CYS A 239 -8.87 7.96 -29.86
C CYS A 239 -10.25 8.13 -30.56
N PRO A 240 -10.98 7.06 -30.94
CA PRO A 240 -12.25 7.20 -31.63
C PRO A 240 -13.31 7.60 -30.60
N PHE A 241 -14.05 8.66 -30.90
CA PHE A 241 -15.30 9.06 -30.23
C PHE A 241 -15.27 9.20 -28.69
N GLY A 242 -14.97 10.40 -28.22
CA GLY A 242 -15.46 10.89 -26.92
C GLY A 242 -14.81 10.32 -25.66
N GLU A 243 -13.85 9.40 -25.77
CA GLU A 243 -13.09 8.90 -24.62
C GLU A 243 -12.09 9.97 -24.12
N VAL A 244 -12.21 10.34 -22.85
CA VAL A 244 -11.18 11.07 -22.11
C VAL A 244 -9.99 10.11 -21.95
N CYS A 245 -9.10 10.10 -22.93
CA CYS A 245 -7.78 9.48 -22.79
C CYS A 245 -7.13 10.14 -21.57
N ASP A 246 -6.86 9.36 -20.50
CA ASP A 246 -6.52 9.80 -19.14
C ASP A 246 -5.12 10.45 -19.13
N ARG A 247 -5.06 11.67 -19.69
CA ARG A 247 -3.85 12.42 -19.98
C ARG A 247 -3.33 13.03 -18.70
N LYS A 248 -2.16 12.62 -18.22
CA LYS A 248 -1.54 13.18 -17.01
C LYS A 248 -0.23 13.87 -17.35
N LEU A 249 -0.02 15.04 -16.77
CA LEU A 249 1.26 15.71 -16.77
C LEU A 249 1.95 15.43 -15.43
N LEU A 250 3.10 14.75 -15.46
CA LEU A 250 3.85 14.37 -14.26
C LEU A 250 5.23 15.04 -14.27
N LEU A 251 5.54 15.79 -13.22
CA LEU A 251 6.86 16.39 -13.00
C LEU A 251 7.44 15.86 -11.70
N LEU A 252 8.63 15.29 -11.75
CA LEU A 252 9.40 14.94 -10.57
C LEU A 252 10.33 16.09 -10.19
N LEU A 253 10.23 16.52 -8.94
CA LEU A 253 11.14 17.48 -8.32
C LEU A 253 11.98 16.73 -7.30
N LEU A 254 13.26 16.54 -7.62
CA LEU A 254 14.18 15.69 -6.85
C LEU A 254 15.24 16.55 -6.16
N GLU A 255 15.31 16.48 -4.85
CA GLU A 255 16.43 17.02 -4.07
C GLU A 255 17.69 16.20 -4.30
N GLN A 256 18.84 16.82 -4.08
CA GLN A 256 20.05 16.08 -3.77
C GLN A 256 19.83 15.21 -2.53
N ILE A 257 20.27 13.97 -2.57
CA ILE A 257 20.03 13.03 -1.49
C ILE A 257 21.34 12.37 -1.09
N SER A 258 21.65 12.42 0.21
CA SER A 258 22.88 11.89 0.77
C SER A 258 22.90 10.34 0.75
N ASN A 259 23.93 9.76 0.11
CA ASN A 259 24.19 8.31 -0.04
C ASN A 259 23.27 7.53 -0.99
N LEU A 260 22.83 8.13 -2.10
CA LEU A 260 22.25 7.36 -3.20
C LEU A 260 23.33 6.76 -4.12
N PRO A 261 23.28 5.45 -4.41
CA PRO A 261 23.87 4.95 -5.64
C PRO A 261 23.20 5.66 -6.82
N HIS A 262 24.02 6.24 -7.71
CA HIS A 262 23.64 7.08 -8.87
C HIS A 262 22.48 6.53 -9.74
N ALA A 263 22.13 5.24 -9.63
CA ALA A 263 21.12 4.57 -10.47
C ALA A 263 19.77 4.20 -9.78
N GLN A 264 19.56 4.45 -8.47
CA GLN A 264 18.45 3.77 -7.75
C GLN A 264 17.16 4.56 -7.50
N VAL A 265 17.17 5.90 -7.41
CA VAL A 265 15.90 6.67 -7.27
C VAL A 265 15.10 6.71 -8.57
N ASN A 266 15.79 6.52 -9.68
CA ASN A 266 15.36 6.96 -10.99
C ASN A 266 14.61 5.91 -11.81
N VAL A 267 14.54 4.67 -11.32
CA VAL A 267 13.86 3.56 -12.00
C VAL A 267 12.59 3.11 -11.26
N ILE A 268 12.38 3.57 -10.02
CA ILE A 268 11.39 2.97 -9.12
C ILE A 268 9.97 3.55 -9.32
N LEU A 269 9.83 4.86 -9.51
CA LEU A 269 8.53 5.50 -9.74
C LEU A 269 8.00 5.30 -11.17
N LEU A 270 8.89 4.98 -12.13
CA LEU A 270 8.59 5.00 -13.57
C LEU A 270 8.24 3.65 -14.20
N ARG A 271 8.72 2.53 -13.63
CA ARG A 271 8.40 1.20 -14.17
C ARG A 271 6.88 1.02 -14.24
N ASN A 272 6.33 0.64 -15.40
CA ASN A 272 4.90 0.43 -15.69
C ASN A 272 4.02 1.70 -15.85
N LEU A 273 4.58 2.92 -15.87
CA LEU A 273 3.83 4.06 -16.41
C LEU A 273 3.78 3.94 -17.94
N GLN A 274 2.60 4.09 -18.55
CA GLN A 274 2.51 4.16 -20.02
C GLN A 274 2.93 5.56 -20.49
N VAL A 275 4.23 5.83 -20.46
CA VAL A 275 4.79 7.09 -20.97
C VAL A 275 4.74 7.04 -22.50
N ASN A 276 3.82 7.82 -23.07
CA ASN A 276 3.70 8.10 -24.50
C ASN A 276 3.02 9.46 -24.69
N SER A 277 3.05 10.01 -25.91
CA SER A 277 2.53 11.35 -26.22
C SER A 277 1.03 11.55 -25.94
N ASN A 278 0.28 10.45 -25.75
CA ASN A 278 -1.17 10.43 -25.60
C ASN A 278 -1.62 10.18 -24.15
N ASN A 279 -0.74 9.69 -23.27
CA ASN A 279 -1.07 9.27 -21.90
C ASN A 279 -0.33 10.11 -20.85
N VAL A 280 0.98 9.92 -20.67
CA VAL A 280 1.75 10.64 -19.63
C VAL A 280 2.91 11.39 -20.25
N ARG A 281 2.96 12.70 -20.01
CA ARG A 281 4.14 13.53 -20.26
C ARG A 281 4.93 13.68 -18.98
N PHE A 282 6.24 13.49 -19.09
CA PHE A 282 7.10 13.42 -17.93
C PHE A 282 8.21 14.46 -18.03
N GLY A 283 8.56 15.07 -16.90
CA GLY A 283 9.73 15.92 -16.73
C GLY A 283 10.43 15.64 -15.41
N VAL A 284 11.69 16.05 -15.31
CA VAL A 284 12.53 15.92 -14.11
C VAL A 284 13.27 17.22 -13.88
N VAL A 285 13.20 17.71 -12.65
CA VAL A 285 13.97 18.85 -12.17
C VAL A 285 14.72 18.40 -10.94
N GLN A 286 16.03 18.59 -10.95
CA GLN A 286 16.86 18.43 -9.78
C GLN A 286 17.03 19.76 -9.05
N TYR A 287 17.12 19.74 -7.73
CA TYR A 287 17.45 20.94 -6.94
C TYR A 287 18.40 20.66 -5.77
N ALA A 288 19.15 21.69 -5.42
CA ALA A 288 19.96 21.81 -4.21
C ALA A 288 19.95 23.29 -3.79
N SER A 289 21.12 23.97 -3.80
CA SER A 289 21.21 25.43 -3.69
C SER A 289 20.57 26.17 -4.88
N GLU A 290 20.51 25.49 -6.03
CA GLU A 290 19.91 25.97 -7.27
C GLU A 290 19.05 24.84 -7.89
N SER A 291 18.20 25.16 -8.86
CA SER A 291 17.39 24.18 -9.59
C SER A 291 17.85 24.02 -11.04
N LYS A 292 17.98 22.78 -11.49
CA LYS A 292 18.38 22.40 -12.85
C LYS A 292 17.31 21.51 -13.48
N THR A 293 16.80 21.90 -14.64
CA THR A 293 15.87 21.07 -15.40
C THR A 293 16.68 20.01 -16.15
N GLU A 294 16.55 18.75 -15.73
CA GLU A 294 17.23 17.62 -16.37
C GLU A 294 16.45 17.11 -17.58
N ILE A 295 15.11 17.08 -17.44
CA ILE A 295 14.22 16.61 -18.49
C ILE A 295 13.03 17.56 -18.61
N ILE A 296 12.91 18.19 -19.77
CA ILE A 296 11.77 19.04 -20.08
C ILE A 296 10.53 18.16 -20.27
N ILE A 297 9.39 18.64 -19.79
CA ILE A 297 8.11 17.96 -19.93
C ILE A 297 7.83 17.62 -21.40
N GLY A 298 7.70 16.33 -21.69
CA GLY A 298 7.39 15.84 -23.03
C GLY A 298 8.58 15.74 -23.98
N GLN A 299 9.81 15.98 -23.50
CA GLN A 299 11.06 15.75 -24.24
C GLN A 299 11.23 14.28 -24.64
N HIS A 300 10.85 13.36 -23.76
CA HIS A 300 10.89 11.92 -24.03
C HIS A 300 9.47 11.34 -24.06
N ASN A 301 9.16 10.62 -25.13
CA ASN A 301 7.89 9.93 -25.36
C ASN A 301 8.04 8.40 -25.36
N GLN A 302 9.24 7.89 -25.07
CA GLN A 302 9.57 6.47 -25.01
C GLN A 302 10.18 6.15 -23.65
N MET A 303 9.68 5.10 -23.00
CA MET A 303 10.14 4.67 -21.68
C MET A 303 11.64 4.37 -21.63
N MET A 304 12.19 3.76 -22.69
CA MET A 304 13.61 3.42 -22.77
C MET A 304 14.50 4.68 -22.70
N ARG A 305 14.26 5.66 -23.57
CA ARG A 305 15.00 6.94 -23.57
C ARG A 305 14.80 7.73 -22.30
N LEU A 306 13.59 7.69 -21.74
CA LEU A 306 13.33 8.33 -20.46
C LEU A 306 14.16 7.66 -19.35
N THR A 307 14.19 6.33 -19.28
CA THR A 307 14.95 5.60 -18.26
C THR A 307 16.45 5.91 -18.39
N GLU A 308 16.99 5.87 -19.61
CA GLU A 308 18.38 6.21 -19.90
C GLU A 308 18.73 7.66 -19.53
N ALA A 309 17.88 8.63 -19.90
CA ALA A 309 18.11 10.04 -19.56
C ALA A 309 18.17 10.25 -18.04
N ILE A 310 17.35 9.52 -17.28
CA ILE A 310 17.28 9.65 -15.84
C ILE A 310 18.42 8.88 -15.14
N GLU A 311 18.85 7.73 -15.68
CA GLU A 311 20.03 7.00 -15.17
C GLU A 311 21.34 7.79 -15.34
N ASN A 312 21.38 8.74 -16.26
CA ASN A 312 22.55 9.59 -16.55
C ASN A 312 22.49 10.97 -15.88
N ILE A 313 21.57 11.22 -14.94
CA ILE A 313 21.51 12.50 -14.21
C ILE A 313 22.67 12.58 -13.20
N ASP A 314 23.56 13.53 -13.41
CA ASP A 314 24.63 13.86 -12.45
C ASP A 314 24.09 14.73 -11.32
N GLN A 315 24.35 14.32 -10.08
CA GLN A 315 23.83 15.06 -8.94
C GLN A 315 24.51 16.42 -8.76
N ILE A 316 23.70 17.47 -8.65
CA ILE A 316 24.17 18.79 -8.22
C ILE A 316 24.36 18.79 -6.69
N GLY A 317 25.52 19.27 -6.24
CA GLY A 317 25.83 19.46 -4.82
C GLY A 317 25.26 20.78 -4.27
N GLY A 318 24.94 20.85 -2.98
CA GLY A 318 24.60 22.10 -2.31
C GLY A 318 23.70 21.94 -1.08
N GLY A 319 23.08 23.06 -0.70
CA GLY A 319 22.06 23.11 0.35
C GLY A 319 20.69 22.63 -0.14
N THR A 320 19.66 22.80 0.68
CA THR A 320 18.29 22.34 0.36
C THR A 320 17.34 23.53 0.18
N ARG A 321 17.13 24.02 -1.05
CA ARG A 321 16.22 25.17 -1.31
C ARG A 321 14.93 24.75 -2.00
N THR A 322 14.11 23.98 -1.29
CA THR A 322 12.85 23.41 -1.80
C THR A 322 11.85 24.51 -2.19
N GLY A 323 11.80 25.63 -1.47
CA GLY A 323 10.94 26.76 -1.80
C GLY A 323 11.27 27.38 -3.16
N ASN A 324 12.55 27.61 -3.43
CA ASN A 324 13.04 28.10 -4.71
C ASN A 324 12.72 27.11 -5.85
N ALA A 325 12.96 25.82 -5.61
CA ALA A 325 12.67 24.77 -6.58
C ALA A 325 11.17 24.71 -6.93
N LEU A 326 10.28 24.84 -5.94
CA LEU A 326 8.83 24.95 -6.17
C LEU A 326 8.48 26.19 -7.01
N SER A 327 9.20 27.31 -6.80
CA SER A 327 8.91 28.56 -7.53
C SER A 327 9.17 28.42 -9.03
N SER A 328 10.21 27.68 -9.42
CA SER A 328 10.55 27.46 -10.82
C SER A 328 9.57 26.51 -11.53
N MET A 329 8.80 25.72 -10.79
CA MET A 329 7.82 24.78 -11.37
C MET A 329 6.67 25.51 -12.06
N LYS A 330 6.33 26.73 -11.61
CA LYS A 330 5.28 27.56 -12.22
C LYS A 330 5.52 27.76 -13.72
N THR A 331 6.76 28.06 -14.10
CA THR A 331 7.14 28.29 -15.50
C THR A 331 7.05 27.01 -16.33
N LEU A 332 7.51 25.88 -15.78
CA LEU A 332 7.52 24.59 -16.48
C LEU A 332 6.10 24.07 -16.73
N PHE A 333 5.21 24.12 -15.73
CA PHE A 333 3.81 23.72 -15.90
C PHE A 333 3.06 24.67 -16.84
N LYS A 334 3.36 25.97 -16.83
CA LYS A 334 2.76 26.94 -17.77
C LYS A 334 3.16 26.64 -19.22
N MET A 335 4.43 26.32 -19.48
CA MET A 335 4.90 25.96 -20.82
C MET A 335 4.29 24.64 -21.33
N ALA A 336 3.99 23.72 -20.42
CA ALA A 336 3.40 22.42 -20.75
C ALA A 336 1.88 22.36 -20.61
N TYR A 337 1.22 23.49 -20.31
CA TYR A 337 -0.20 23.53 -19.98
C TYR A 337 -1.07 23.04 -21.15
N ARG A 338 -2.10 22.27 -20.80
CA ARG A 338 -3.12 21.76 -21.71
C ARG A 338 -4.46 21.71 -20.98
N ASP A 339 -5.52 22.14 -21.66
CA ASP A 339 -6.86 22.07 -21.10
C ASP A 339 -7.24 20.62 -20.75
N ASN A 340 -7.89 20.44 -19.60
CA ASN A 340 -8.38 19.17 -19.08
C ASN A 340 -7.31 18.08 -18.88
N VAL A 341 -6.04 18.45 -18.69
CA VAL A 341 -4.94 17.52 -18.34
C VAL A 341 -4.55 17.73 -16.87
N PRO A 342 -4.83 16.77 -15.97
CA PRO A 342 -4.32 16.81 -14.60
C PRO A 342 -2.81 17.03 -14.51
N GLN A 343 -2.40 18.00 -13.71
CA GLN A 343 -1.00 18.32 -13.45
C GLN A 343 -0.59 17.77 -12.09
N ILE A 344 0.46 16.95 -12.07
CA ILE A 344 0.96 16.27 -10.88
C ILE A 344 2.43 16.65 -10.68
N LEU A 345 2.74 17.13 -9.48
CA LEU A 345 4.10 17.40 -9.02
C LEU A 345 4.42 16.40 -7.89
N ILE A 346 5.49 15.62 -8.03
CA ILE A 346 6.00 14.80 -6.95
C ILE A 346 7.30 15.42 -6.47
N VAL A 347 7.33 15.85 -5.21
CA VAL A 347 8.49 16.44 -4.54
C VAL A 347 9.14 15.36 -3.70
N ILE A 348 10.44 15.14 -3.84
CA ILE A 348 11.21 14.20 -3.03
C ILE A 348 12.35 14.96 -2.35
N THR A 349 12.41 14.88 -1.03
CA THR A 349 13.37 15.60 -0.17
C THR A 349 13.90 14.67 0.93
N ASP A 350 15.17 14.76 1.29
CA ASP A 350 15.75 14.02 2.42
C ASP A 350 16.15 14.90 3.61
N GLY A 351 15.95 16.21 3.50
CA GLY A 351 16.34 17.19 4.50
C GLY A 351 15.30 18.27 4.80
N LYS A 352 15.75 19.27 5.58
CA LYS A 352 14.99 20.47 5.90
C LYS A 352 15.29 21.54 4.86
N SER A 353 14.25 22.22 4.37
CA SER A 353 14.40 23.36 3.48
C SER A 353 15.07 24.55 4.20
N GLU A 354 16.06 25.15 3.54
CA GLU A 354 16.76 26.37 3.95
C GLU A 354 15.97 27.64 3.63
N ASP A 355 14.92 27.52 2.81
CA ASP A 355 14.00 28.57 2.45
C ASP A 355 12.53 28.18 2.64
N GLY A 356 11.63 29.17 2.62
CA GLY A 356 10.22 28.97 2.90
C GLY A 356 9.47 28.23 1.78
N VAL A 357 8.82 27.11 2.12
CA VAL A 357 8.07 26.27 1.17
C VAL A 357 6.58 26.61 1.08
N ASN A 358 6.01 27.13 2.16
CA ASN A 358 4.56 27.21 2.35
C ASN A 358 3.84 28.05 1.28
N GLN A 359 4.27 29.31 1.10
CA GLN A 359 3.61 30.22 0.16
C GLN A 359 3.74 29.72 -1.28
N THR A 360 4.93 29.30 -1.68
CA THR A 360 5.21 28.84 -3.04
C THR A 360 4.42 27.58 -3.39
N ALA A 361 4.32 26.64 -2.45
CA ALA A 361 3.51 25.44 -2.63
C ALA A 361 2.01 25.76 -2.68
N ARG A 362 1.52 26.71 -1.84
CA ARG A 362 0.13 27.19 -1.91
C ARG A 362 -0.20 27.76 -3.28
N ASP A 363 0.67 28.59 -3.84
CA ASP A 363 0.47 29.20 -5.15
C ASP A 363 0.35 28.15 -6.27
N LEU A 364 1.17 27.09 -6.23
CA LEU A 364 1.09 25.98 -7.19
C LEU A 364 -0.23 25.20 -7.04
N ARG A 365 -0.64 24.91 -5.80
CA ARG A 365 -1.91 24.22 -5.54
C ARG A 365 -3.12 25.05 -6.00
N GLN A 366 -3.08 26.37 -5.82
CA GLN A 366 -4.13 27.28 -6.32
C GLN A 366 -4.23 27.30 -7.85
N GLN A 367 -3.17 26.95 -8.57
CA GLN A 367 -3.18 26.77 -10.03
C GLN A 367 -3.73 25.39 -10.47
N GLY A 368 -4.20 24.56 -9.52
CA GLY A 368 -4.73 23.24 -9.82
C GLY A 368 -3.66 22.14 -9.94
N ILE A 369 -2.42 22.41 -9.55
CA ILE A 369 -1.34 21.41 -9.54
C ILE A 369 -1.50 20.51 -8.31
N ASN A 370 -1.60 19.21 -8.54
CA ASN A 370 -1.64 18.19 -7.49
C ASN A 370 -0.22 17.87 -7.00
N ILE A 371 0.12 18.32 -5.80
CA ILE A 371 1.44 18.11 -5.22
C ILE A 371 1.43 16.92 -4.27
N TYR A 372 2.34 15.98 -4.50
CA TYR A 372 2.70 14.92 -3.56
C TYR A 372 4.08 15.18 -2.98
N ALA A 373 4.23 15.07 -1.67
CA ALA A 373 5.50 15.31 -1.00
C ALA A 373 6.01 14.00 -0.39
N ILE A 374 7.23 13.57 -0.76
CA ILE A 374 7.88 12.37 -0.26
C ILE A 374 9.11 12.79 0.52
N GLY A 375 9.05 12.65 1.84
CA GLY A 375 10.18 12.84 2.72
C GLY A 375 10.92 11.55 2.96
N ILE A 376 12.24 11.62 2.99
CA ILE A 376 13.12 10.49 3.24
C ILE A 376 14.02 10.81 4.44
N LYS A 377 14.29 9.83 5.31
CA LYS A 377 15.21 9.94 6.46
C LYS A 377 14.92 11.14 7.39
N ASP A 378 15.59 12.27 7.17
CA ASP A 378 15.62 13.45 8.04
C ASP A 378 14.69 14.57 7.56
N ALA A 379 13.91 14.31 6.51
CA ALA A 379 12.90 15.23 6.02
C ALA A 379 11.92 15.70 7.11
N VAL A 380 11.54 16.97 7.06
CA VAL A 380 10.67 17.57 8.08
C VAL A 380 9.19 17.34 7.73
N GLN A 381 8.50 16.57 8.57
CA GLN A 381 7.09 16.20 8.34
C GLN A 381 6.17 17.42 8.13
N GLN A 382 6.38 18.49 8.90
CA GLN A 382 5.61 19.72 8.76
C GLN A 382 5.82 20.39 7.39
N GLU A 383 7.05 20.44 6.89
CA GLU A 383 7.35 21.02 5.57
C GLU A 383 6.70 20.22 4.45
N LEU A 384 6.72 18.89 4.52
CA LEU A 384 6.01 18.02 3.58
C LEU A 384 4.50 18.26 3.57
N GLU A 385 3.89 18.48 4.75
CA GLU A 385 2.47 18.81 4.86
C GLU A 385 2.19 20.20 4.25
N GLU A 386 3.07 21.18 4.46
CA GLU A 386 2.96 22.50 3.84
C GLU A 386 3.10 22.44 2.31
N ILE A 387 3.92 21.53 1.78
CA ILE A 387 4.15 21.29 0.34
C ILE A 387 2.97 20.54 -0.31
N ALA A 388 2.50 19.46 0.31
CA ALA A 388 1.39 18.66 -0.21
C ALA A 388 0.00 19.32 0.04
N GLY A 389 -0.09 20.19 1.04
CA GLY A 389 -1.32 20.84 1.49
C GLY A 389 -2.26 19.94 2.30
N THR A 390 -2.03 18.62 2.32
CA THR A 390 -2.84 17.64 3.04
C THR A 390 -1.99 16.43 3.46
N LYS A 391 -2.28 15.85 4.63
CA LYS A 391 -1.56 14.67 5.15
C LYS A 391 -1.66 13.41 4.27
N ASN A 392 -2.64 13.35 3.38
CA ASN A 392 -2.88 12.18 2.53
C ASN A 392 -2.10 12.20 1.20
N LYS A 393 -1.48 13.34 0.87
CA LYS A 393 -0.59 13.51 -0.29
C LYS A 393 0.88 13.62 0.14
N MET A 394 1.14 13.43 1.43
CA MET A 394 2.51 13.33 1.93
C MET A 394 2.84 11.89 2.30
N PHE A 395 4.07 11.49 2.01
CA PHE A 395 4.63 10.19 2.35
C PHE A 395 5.95 10.41 3.05
N PHE A 396 6.21 9.62 4.09
CA PHE A 396 7.47 9.65 4.80
C PHE A 396 8.06 8.25 4.82
N VAL A 397 9.31 8.12 4.43
CA VAL A 397 10.03 6.84 4.40
C VAL A 397 11.37 6.93 5.10
N ASN A 398 11.75 5.83 5.73
CA ASN A 398 13.01 5.74 6.46
C ASN A 398 14.23 5.55 5.56
N ASP A 399 14.01 5.05 4.33
CA ASP A 399 15.05 4.78 3.35
C ASP A 399 14.52 4.87 1.91
N PHE A 400 15.43 4.88 0.95
CA PHE A 400 15.10 4.91 -0.48
C PHE A 400 14.49 3.61 -0.97
N ASP A 401 14.84 2.48 -0.35
CA ASP A 401 14.30 1.17 -0.72
C ASP A 401 12.78 1.12 -0.56
N SER A 402 12.23 1.94 0.34
CA SER A 402 10.81 2.07 0.61
C SER A 402 10.04 2.79 -0.50
N LEU A 403 10.71 3.59 -1.35
CA LEU A 403 10.08 4.29 -2.49
C LEU A 403 9.38 3.34 -3.46
N LYS A 404 9.85 2.09 -3.57
CA LYS A 404 9.24 1.05 -4.44
C LYS A 404 7.82 0.68 -4.03
N HIS A 405 7.48 0.92 -2.77
CA HIS A 405 6.15 0.65 -2.24
C HIS A 405 5.23 1.86 -2.39
N ILE A 406 5.77 3.09 -2.33
CA ILE A 406 5.01 4.34 -2.48
C ILE A 406 4.37 4.48 -3.86
N LYS A 407 4.99 3.90 -4.90
CA LYS A 407 4.42 3.90 -6.27
C LYS A 407 2.95 3.49 -6.29
N ARG A 408 2.58 2.42 -5.58
CA ARG A 408 1.18 1.99 -5.55
C ARG A 408 0.30 3.05 -4.93
N GLU A 409 0.79 3.75 -3.91
CA GLU A 409 0.00 4.76 -3.20
C GLU A 409 -0.24 6.03 -4.04
N ILE A 410 0.77 6.48 -4.79
CA ILE A 410 0.66 7.68 -5.65
C ILE A 410 -0.10 7.37 -6.95
N VAL A 411 0.16 6.22 -7.57
CA VAL A 411 -0.44 5.88 -8.88
C VAL A 411 -1.88 5.35 -8.73
N SER A 412 -2.28 4.90 -7.54
CA SER A 412 -3.65 4.40 -7.28
C SER A 412 -4.59 5.42 -6.63
N GLU A 413 -4.42 6.71 -6.89
CA GLU A 413 -5.50 7.68 -6.66
C GLU A 413 -6.76 7.22 -7.41
N ILE A 414 -7.62 6.53 -6.67
CA ILE A 414 -8.96 6.01 -7.00
C ILE A 414 -9.07 5.53 -8.44
N ARG A 415 -8.76 4.25 -8.65
CA ARG A 415 -8.99 3.59 -9.93
C ARG A 415 -10.50 3.44 -10.16
N GLU A 416 -11.00 4.11 -11.19
CA GLU A 416 -12.30 3.82 -11.77
C GLU A 416 -12.28 2.41 -12.36
N GLU A 417 -13.10 1.49 -11.84
CA GLU A 417 -13.24 0.15 -12.42
C GLU A 417 -14.13 0.19 -13.66
N PHE A 418 -15.32 0.80 -13.56
CA PHE A 418 -16.22 1.07 -14.69
C PHE A 418 -17.34 2.08 -14.35
N GLN A 419 -17.85 2.76 -15.39
CA GLN A 419 -19.00 3.68 -15.32
C GLN A 419 -20.35 2.95 -15.36
N LEU A 420 -21.40 3.65 -14.93
CA LEU A 420 -22.75 3.10 -14.79
C LEU A 420 -23.38 2.68 -16.12
N ASP A 421 -22.90 3.23 -17.23
CA ASP A 421 -23.38 3.02 -18.60
C ASP A 421 -22.46 2.11 -19.43
N ARG A 422 -21.34 1.62 -18.85
CA ARG A 422 -20.35 0.81 -19.58
C ARG A 422 -20.87 -0.56 -20.01
N TYR A 423 -21.71 -1.19 -19.19
CA TYR A 423 -22.21 -2.55 -19.43
C TYR A 423 -23.73 -2.58 -19.41
N SER A 424 -24.34 -3.24 -20.40
CA SER A 424 -25.79 -3.39 -20.53
C SER A 424 -26.31 -4.78 -20.15
N THR A 425 -25.43 -5.76 -19.95
CA THR A 425 -25.78 -7.14 -19.60
C THR A 425 -25.27 -7.52 -18.21
N ILE A 426 -26.03 -8.37 -17.50
CA ILE A 426 -25.63 -8.89 -16.19
C ILE A 426 -24.34 -9.73 -16.27
N ALA A 427 -24.13 -10.44 -17.39
CA ALA A 427 -22.96 -11.30 -17.58
C ALA A 427 -21.67 -10.48 -17.64
N ASP A 428 -21.68 -9.35 -18.33
CA ASP A 428 -20.49 -8.48 -18.46
C ASP A 428 -20.22 -7.72 -17.16
N VAL A 429 -21.27 -7.25 -16.46
CA VAL A 429 -21.13 -6.66 -15.12
C VAL A 429 -20.51 -7.67 -14.15
N ARG A 430 -20.96 -8.93 -14.14
CA ARG A 430 -20.39 -9.98 -13.27
C ARG A 430 -18.92 -10.25 -13.58
N ARG A 431 -18.55 -10.32 -14.87
CA ARG A 431 -17.16 -10.53 -15.29
C ARG A 431 -16.27 -9.37 -14.85
N ALA A 432 -16.74 -8.13 -15.07
CA ALA A 432 -16.03 -6.94 -14.64
C ALA A 432 -15.83 -6.90 -13.13
N ILE A 433 -16.84 -7.29 -12.33
CA ILE A 433 -16.72 -7.38 -10.86
C ILE A 433 -15.68 -8.45 -10.45
N GLN A 434 -15.62 -9.59 -11.13
CA GLN A 434 -14.65 -10.65 -10.85
C GLN A 434 -13.19 -10.24 -11.14
N GLU A 435 -13.00 -9.26 -12.02
CA GLU A 435 -11.68 -8.75 -12.42
C GLU A 435 -11.18 -7.59 -11.54
N ILE A 436 -12.02 -7.06 -10.62
CA ILE A 436 -11.65 -5.97 -9.73
C ILE A 436 -10.44 -6.38 -8.87
N GLN A 437 -9.40 -5.55 -8.90
CA GLN A 437 -8.20 -5.76 -8.09
C GLN A 437 -8.24 -4.88 -6.84
N GLN A 438 -7.98 -5.50 -5.68
CA GLN A 438 -8.00 -4.79 -4.40
C GLN A 438 -6.91 -3.70 -4.33
N ILE A 439 -7.32 -2.49 -3.99
CA ILE A 439 -6.43 -1.36 -3.76
C ILE A 439 -5.98 -1.38 -2.29
N LYS A 440 -4.72 -1.73 -2.02
CA LYS A 440 -4.15 -1.88 -0.67
C LYS A 440 -3.75 -0.53 -0.02
N LEU A 441 -4.65 0.45 -0.03
CA LEU A 441 -4.40 1.82 0.44
C LEU A 441 -4.97 2.16 1.83
N GLY A 442 -5.62 1.20 2.49
CA GLY A 442 -6.41 1.46 3.70
C GLY A 442 -7.83 1.91 3.36
N THR A 443 -8.64 2.16 4.39
CA THR A 443 -10.08 2.42 4.24
C THR A 443 -10.36 3.93 4.15
N LEU A 444 -10.09 4.55 2.98
CA LEU A 444 -10.37 5.98 2.73
C LEU A 444 -11.82 6.19 2.23
N THR A 445 -12.79 5.86 3.09
CA THR A 445 -14.22 5.88 2.75
C THR A 445 -14.72 7.27 2.37
N GLY A 446 -14.25 8.32 3.04
CA GLY A 446 -14.66 9.69 2.77
C GLY A 446 -14.33 10.11 1.33
N LYS A 447 -13.08 9.88 0.90
CA LYS A 447 -12.64 10.14 -0.47
C LYS A 447 -13.41 9.31 -1.50
N ALA A 448 -13.64 8.04 -1.21
CA ALA A 448 -14.39 7.17 -2.10
C ALA A 448 -15.83 7.66 -2.30
N LEU A 449 -16.48 8.14 -1.23
CA LEU A 449 -17.78 8.79 -1.30
C LEU A 449 -17.71 10.06 -2.16
N THR A 450 -16.74 10.94 -1.94
CA THR A 450 -16.56 12.14 -2.77
C THR A 450 -16.37 11.80 -4.25
N PHE A 451 -15.55 10.79 -4.56
CA PHE A 451 -15.34 10.32 -5.93
C PHE A 451 -16.63 9.77 -6.56
N ALA A 452 -17.33 8.92 -5.83
CA ALA A 452 -18.55 8.27 -6.27
C ALA A 452 -19.72 9.24 -6.47
N ALA A 453 -19.75 10.37 -5.76
CA ALA A 453 -20.79 11.38 -5.89
C ALA A 453 -21.00 11.87 -7.34
N SER A 454 -19.95 11.83 -8.16
CA SER A 454 -19.98 12.25 -9.58
C SER A 454 -20.66 11.23 -10.51
N TYR A 455 -20.77 9.95 -10.13
CA TYR A 455 -21.38 8.91 -10.97
C TYR A 455 -22.89 9.04 -11.06
N PHE A 456 -23.49 9.69 -10.07
CA PHE A 456 -24.92 9.94 -10.05
C PHE A 456 -25.32 11.13 -10.93
N ASP A 457 -24.34 11.85 -11.49
CA ASP A 457 -24.56 12.94 -12.43
C ASP A 457 -24.64 12.41 -13.89
N PRO A 458 -25.46 13.03 -14.76
CA PRO A 458 -25.63 12.58 -16.14
C PRO A 458 -24.35 12.33 -16.96
N PRO A 459 -23.28 13.14 -16.84
CA PRO A 459 -22.04 12.92 -17.59
C PRO A 459 -21.31 11.60 -17.30
N ARG A 460 -21.63 10.91 -16.20
CA ARG A 460 -21.02 9.61 -15.83
C ARG A 460 -22.05 8.47 -15.80
N GLY A 461 -23.10 8.65 -16.60
CA GLY A 461 -24.20 7.70 -16.77
C GLY A 461 -25.35 7.90 -15.79
N GLY A 462 -25.26 8.84 -14.83
CA GLY A 462 -26.26 9.12 -13.81
C GLY A 462 -27.65 9.47 -14.37
N ARG A 463 -28.70 9.00 -13.70
CA ARG A 463 -30.11 9.17 -14.05
C ARG A 463 -30.87 9.73 -12.84
N PRO A 464 -30.78 11.06 -12.59
CA PRO A 464 -31.38 11.70 -11.43
C PRO A 464 -32.91 11.57 -11.36
N GLU A 465 -33.56 11.26 -12.49
CA GLU A 465 -35.00 11.01 -12.59
C GLU A 465 -35.43 9.66 -12.00
N LEU A 466 -34.47 8.77 -11.71
CA LEU A 466 -34.71 7.46 -11.11
C LEU A 466 -34.25 7.44 -9.65
N LYS A 467 -34.79 6.48 -8.87
CA LYS A 467 -34.20 6.20 -7.55
C LYS A 467 -32.78 5.67 -7.74
N GLN A 468 -31.85 6.29 -7.03
CA GLN A 468 -30.42 5.99 -7.08
C GLN A 468 -29.96 5.42 -5.74
N TYR A 469 -29.14 4.38 -5.82
CA TYR A 469 -28.64 3.66 -4.66
C TYR A 469 -27.12 3.59 -4.67
N LEU A 470 -26.54 3.79 -3.49
CA LEU A 470 -25.14 3.58 -3.22
C LEU A 470 -24.99 2.48 -2.16
N ILE A 471 -24.28 1.41 -2.50
CA ILE A 471 -23.92 0.36 -1.53
C ILE A 471 -22.44 0.53 -1.18
N VAL A 472 -22.19 0.84 0.09
CA VAL A 472 -20.85 0.97 0.67
C VAL A 472 -20.54 -0.31 1.42
N ILE A 473 -19.52 -1.04 1.01
CA ILE A 473 -19.06 -2.25 1.71
C ILE A 473 -17.74 -1.92 2.34
N THR A 474 -17.62 -2.04 3.67
CA THR A 474 -16.37 -1.80 4.41
C THR A 474 -16.17 -2.85 5.50
N ASP A 475 -14.92 -3.16 5.77
CA ASP A 475 -14.46 -4.12 6.78
C ASP A 475 -13.67 -3.42 7.91
N GLY A 476 -13.53 -2.10 7.86
CA GLY A 476 -12.66 -1.36 8.76
C GLY A 476 -13.14 0.05 9.00
N GLU A 477 -12.59 0.68 10.03
CA GLU A 477 -12.82 2.08 10.35
C GLU A 477 -12.23 2.97 9.24
N ALA A 478 -13.01 3.97 8.81
CA ALA A 478 -12.57 4.94 7.84
C ALA A 478 -11.43 5.79 8.42
N GLN A 479 -10.38 5.97 7.64
CA GLN A 479 -9.17 6.71 8.03
C GLN A 479 -9.27 8.21 7.69
N ASP A 480 -10.40 8.62 7.11
CA ASP A 480 -10.74 9.98 6.72
C ASP A 480 -12.18 10.34 7.13
N SER A 481 -12.55 11.62 7.03
CA SER A 481 -13.88 12.08 7.43
C SER A 481 -14.94 11.64 6.43
N VAL A 482 -15.94 10.91 6.90
CA VAL A 482 -17.03 10.35 6.07
C VAL A 482 -18.29 11.21 6.08
N LYS A 483 -18.48 12.03 7.13
CA LYS A 483 -19.73 12.76 7.39
C LYS A 483 -20.13 13.73 6.29
N ASN A 484 -19.21 14.60 5.87
CA ASN A 484 -19.49 15.62 4.85
C ASN A 484 -19.64 15.00 3.45
N PRO A 485 -18.74 14.09 3.00
CA PRO A 485 -18.93 13.39 1.73
C PRO A 485 -20.24 12.61 1.64
N ALA A 486 -20.61 11.88 2.70
CA ALA A 486 -21.85 11.12 2.73
C ALA A 486 -23.09 12.02 2.69
N ARG A 487 -23.07 13.14 3.43
CA ARG A 487 -24.14 14.13 3.39
C ARG A 487 -24.33 14.68 1.98
N ALA A 488 -23.25 15.06 1.29
CA ALA A 488 -23.32 15.59 -0.07
C ALA A 488 -23.99 14.62 -1.06
N ILE A 489 -23.81 13.31 -0.88
CA ILE A 489 -24.50 12.29 -1.69
C ILE A 489 -25.99 12.19 -1.32
N ARG A 490 -26.31 12.16 -0.01
CA ARG A 490 -27.71 12.10 0.45
C ARG A 490 -28.52 13.34 0.05
N ASP A 491 -27.90 14.52 0.06
CA ASP A 491 -28.52 15.79 -0.33
C ASP A 491 -28.91 15.79 -1.84
N LYS A 492 -28.31 14.93 -2.66
CA LYS A 492 -28.73 14.66 -4.06
C LYS A 492 -29.93 13.69 -4.17
N GLY A 493 -30.50 13.23 -3.06
CA GLY A 493 -31.61 12.27 -3.03
C GLY A 493 -31.18 10.80 -3.18
N ILE A 494 -29.88 10.50 -3.08
CA ILE A 494 -29.34 9.15 -3.24
C ILE A 494 -29.46 8.40 -1.90
N THR A 495 -29.97 7.16 -1.97
CA THR A 495 -30.06 6.30 -0.78
C THR A 495 -28.76 5.52 -0.59
N ILE A 496 -28.15 5.63 0.58
CA ILE A 496 -26.89 4.95 0.90
C ILE A 496 -27.16 3.81 1.88
N TYR A 497 -26.72 2.61 1.53
CA TYR A 497 -26.63 1.45 2.42
C TYR A 497 -25.17 1.18 2.77
N ALA A 498 -24.91 0.75 4.00
CA ALA A 498 -23.58 0.35 4.44
C ALA A 498 -23.58 -1.10 4.93
N ILE A 499 -22.60 -1.88 4.47
CA ILE A 499 -22.36 -3.26 4.90
C ILE A 499 -21.05 -3.30 5.68
N ASN A 500 -21.11 -3.74 6.92
CA ASN A 500 -20.00 -3.92 7.83
C ASN A 500 -19.53 -5.38 7.82
N LEU A 501 -18.33 -5.63 7.30
CA LEU A 501 -17.77 -6.97 7.17
C LEU A 501 -16.96 -7.45 8.40
N LEU A 502 -16.57 -6.55 9.30
CA LEU A 502 -15.90 -6.91 10.56
C LEU A 502 -16.51 -6.06 11.68
N GLN A 503 -16.26 -6.34 12.96
CA GLN A 503 -16.86 -5.59 14.08
C GLN A 503 -16.30 -4.15 14.20
N ALA A 504 -16.44 -3.32 13.15
CA ALA A 504 -16.06 -1.92 13.13
C ALA A 504 -17.03 -1.08 13.98
N ASN A 505 -16.54 0.08 14.43
CA ASN A 505 -17.31 1.03 15.22
C ASN A 505 -18.54 1.53 14.44
N ASN A 506 -19.74 1.20 14.92
CA ASN A 506 -21.03 1.42 14.25
C ASN A 506 -21.31 2.92 13.93
N SER A 507 -20.67 3.84 14.66
CA SER A 507 -20.89 5.29 14.55
C SER A 507 -20.63 5.85 13.13
N GLN A 508 -19.52 5.48 12.48
CA GLN A 508 -19.17 6.00 11.16
C GLN A 508 -20.13 5.52 10.05
N LEU A 509 -20.64 4.28 10.17
CA LEU A 509 -21.58 3.73 9.19
C LEU A 509 -22.94 4.43 9.27
N VAL A 510 -23.37 4.81 10.47
CA VAL A 510 -24.55 5.65 10.66
C VAL A 510 -24.32 7.05 10.10
N GLU A 511 -23.11 7.63 10.24
CA GLU A 511 -22.79 8.90 9.59
C GLU A 511 -22.83 8.81 8.06
N ILE A 512 -22.50 7.65 7.48
CA ILE A 512 -22.51 7.39 6.03
C ILE A 512 -23.93 7.15 5.49
N THR A 513 -24.75 6.42 6.22
CA THR A 513 -26.12 6.07 5.77
C THR A 513 -27.15 7.13 6.16
N GLY A 514 -26.86 7.87 7.22
CA GLY A 514 -27.75 8.85 7.86
C GLY A 514 -28.62 8.22 8.95
N THR A 515 -28.82 6.91 8.95
CA THR A 515 -29.74 6.21 9.85
C THR A 515 -29.29 4.75 10.10
N GLN A 516 -29.58 4.21 11.28
CA GLN A 516 -29.11 2.86 11.67
C GLN A 516 -29.78 1.72 10.88
N ASP A 517 -31.01 1.91 10.39
CA ASP A 517 -31.80 0.92 9.63
C ASP A 517 -31.21 0.60 8.25
N LYS A 518 -30.22 1.37 7.81
CA LYS A 518 -29.51 1.18 6.53
C LYS A 518 -28.09 0.64 6.72
N VAL A 519 -27.72 0.29 7.94
CA VAL A 519 -26.44 -0.34 8.29
C VAL A 519 -26.66 -1.82 8.53
N PHE A 520 -25.95 -2.65 7.79
CA PHE A 520 -26.06 -4.11 7.82
C PHE A 520 -24.73 -4.75 8.16
N PHE A 521 -24.77 -5.96 8.72
CA PHE A 521 -23.58 -6.78 8.94
C PHE A 521 -23.46 -7.87 7.87
N GLU A 522 -22.27 -8.45 7.70
CA GLU A 522 -22.03 -9.56 6.75
C GLU A 522 -23.06 -10.69 6.90
N SER A 523 -23.41 -11.06 8.15
CA SER A 523 -24.43 -12.07 8.47
C SER A 523 -25.83 -11.75 7.95
N GLU A 524 -26.07 -10.50 7.55
CA GLU A 524 -27.36 -9.98 7.10
C GLU A 524 -27.40 -9.71 5.60
N MET A 525 -26.36 -10.07 4.82
CA MET A 525 -26.33 -9.83 3.37
C MET A 525 -27.54 -10.43 2.63
N ASN A 526 -28.00 -11.62 3.03
CA ASN A 526 -29.20 -12.25 2.46
C ASN A 526 -30.49 -11.46 2.77
N PHE A 527 -30.52 -10.73 3.89
CA PHE A 527 -31.62 -9.86 4.26
C PHE A 527 -31.57 -8.55 3.47
N LEU A 528 -30.38 -7.96 3.32
CA LEU A 528 -30.16 -6.78 2.49
C LEU A 528 -30.55 -7.02 1.03
N GLU A 529 -30.18 -8.17 0.45
CA GLU A 529 -30.59 -8.55 -0.90
C GLU A 529 -32.11 -8.53 -1.03
N LYS A 530 -32.84 -9.13 -0.09
CA LYS A 530 -34.31 -9.16 -0.09
C LYS A 530 -34.92 -7.77 0.12
N GLN A 531 -34.36 -6.94 1.00
CA GLN A 531 -34.86 -5.59 1.27
C GLN A 531 -34.65 -4.66 0.08
N ILE A 532 -33.46 -4.68 -0.53
CA ILE A 532 -33.15 -3.91 -1.75
C ILE A 532 -34.05 -4.39 -2.89
N LEU A 533 -34.17 -5.71 -3.10
CA LEU A 533 -35.08 -6.26 -4.11
C LEU A 533 -36.54 -5.83 -3.85
N PHE A 534 -37.00 -5.83 -2.60
CA PHE A 534 -38.35 -5.41 -2.24
C PHE A 534 -38.59 -3.91 -2.54
N GLU A 535 -37.66 -3.03 -2.17
CA GLU A 535 -37.76 -1.59 -2.47
C GLU A 535 -37.70 -1.28 -3.97
N ILE A 536 -36.94 -2.08 -4.75
CA ILE A 536 -36.84 -1.94 -6.21
C ILE A 536 -38.08 -2.53 -6.91
N CYS A 537 -38.58 -3.66 -6.43
CA CYS A 537 -39.69 -4.39 -7.06
C CYS A 537 -41.06 -3.82 -6.72
N ASN A 538 -41.21 -3.02 -5.65
CA ASN A 538 -42.48 -2.38 -5.28
C ASN A 538 -42.87 -1.15 -6.13
N LEU A 539 -42.29 -1.00 -7.32
CA LEU A 539 -42.79 -0.09 -8.36
C LEU A 539 -43.27 -0.88 -9.59
N GLN A 540 -44.05 -1.93 -9.37
CA GLN A 540 -45.16 -2.22 -10.27
C GLN A 540 -46.42 -1.57 -9.73
N LYS A 541 -47.00 -0.71 -10.56
CA LYS A 541 -48.43 -0.45 -10.59
C LYS A 541 -49.20 -1.73 -10.22
N CYS A 542 -49.69 -1.79 -8.99
CA CYS A 542 -50.95 -2.45 -8.67
C CYS A 542 -52.02 -1.37 -8.56
N LYS A 543 -52.28 -0.70 -9.69
CA LYS A 543 -53.56 -0.17 -10.18
C LYS A 543 -53.35 0.37 -11.59
#